data_AF-A0A962GA71-F1
#
_entry.id   AF-A0A962GA71-F1
#
_cell.length_a   1.000
_cell.length_b   1.000
_cell.length_c   1.000
_cell.angle_alpha   90.00
_cell.angle_beta   90.00
_cell.angle_gamma   90.00
#
_symmetry.space_group_name_H-M   'P 1'
#
loop_
_entity.id
_entity.type
_entity.pdbx_description
1 polymer ?
#
loop_
_entity_poly.entity_id
_entity_poly.type
_entity_poly.pdbx_seq_one_letter_code
_entity_poly.pdbx_strand_id
1 'polypeptide(L)'
;MESVRPMLRQYVVEGDNDEVPFSHDQRSIVYQRAKQAQETRPFGSELNLYAGNYEWINHSVLPAEIDDHDFRVPVGGAQCSKPYSASIFNISAMSFGSLSPNAIRALNEGARRGNFYHDTGEGSLSPYHRENGGDVVWELGSGYFGACERAGVFSEEKFVKRAVLDQVKMIEIKLSQGAKPGHGGVLPGVKVTREIAETRGVPEGEDCISPARHSAFETPEGLLRFVARLRELSGGKPTGFKLAIGHPWEWFGIAKAMLSTGIKPDFIVVDGGEG
;
A
#
# COMPACT_ATOMS: atom_id res chain seq x y z
N MET A 1 44.24 3.15 19.71
CA MET A 1 43.58 4.05 18.74
C MET A 1 42.14 3.63 18.43
N GLU A 2 41.82 2.33 18.37
CA GLU A 2 40.42 1.87 18.17
C GLU A 2 39.42 2.29 19.25
N SER A 3 39.87 2.43 20.51
CA SER A 3 39.01 2.83 21.64
C SER A 3 38.43 4.25 21.53
N VAL A 4 39.08 5.13 20.75
CA VAL A 4 38.65 6.53 20.57
C VAL A 4 37.81 6.69 19.30
N ARG A 5 37.79 5.67 18.43
CA ARG A 5 37.07 5.69 17.15
C ARG A 5 35.56 5.92 17.30
N PRO A 6 34.84 5.34 18.27
CA PRO A 6 33.41 5.62 18.47
C PRO A 6 33.17 7.09 18.81
N MET A 7 33.97 7.64 19.72
CA MET A 7 33.88 9.05 20.14
C MET A 7 34.24 10.01 19.01
N LEU A 8 35.29 9.74 18.24
CA LEU A 8 35.66 10.57 17.09
C LEU A 8 34.61 10.51 15.97
N ARG A 9 33.99 9.36 15.70
CA ARG A 9 32.85 9.30 14.77
C ARG A 9 31.67 10.14 15.29
N GLN A 10 31.32 9.95 16.55
CA GLN A 10 30.14 10.53 17.18
C GLN A 10 30.19 12.06 17.35
N TYR A 11 31.39 12.64 17.49
CA TYR A 11 31.55 14.07 17.82
C TYR A 11 32.35 14.88 16.78
N VAL A 12 33.03 14.23 15.84
CA VAL A 12 33.88 14.92 14.85
C VAL A 12 33.44 14.66 13.40
N VAL A 13 32.77 13.55 13.13
CA VAL A 13 32.43 13.12 11.75
C VAL A 13 30.93 13.16 11.47
N GLU A 14 30.08 12.84 12.45
CA GLU A 14 28.61 12.85 12.32
C GLU A 14 28.06 14.28 12.19
N GLY A 15 27.11 14.48 11.26
CA GLY A 15 26.30 15.69 11.22
C GLY A 15 25.27 15.72 12.35
N ASP A 16 24.77 16.91 12.68
CA ASP A 16 23.85 17.10 13.82
C ASP A 16 22.55 16.27 13.72
N ASN A 17 22.18 15.91 12.50
CA ASN A 17 21.00 15.13 12.13
C ASN A 17 21.28 13.66 11.72
N ASP A 18 22.53 13.21 11.73
CA ASP A 18 22.85 11.82 11.41
C ASP A 18 22.44 10.90 12.58
N GLU A 19 21.67 9.85 12.31
CA GLU A 19 21.02 9.03 13.35
C GLU A 19 21.67 7.65 13.52
N VAL A 20 22.36 7.39 14.66
CA VAL A 20 22.29 6.10 15.40
C VAL A 20 22.87 6.20 16.83
N PRO A 21 22.19 5.72 17.92
CA PRO A 21 20.75 5.49 18.09
C PRO A 21 19.95 6.78 18.39
N PHE A 22 20.64 7.91 18.57
CA PHE A 22 20.07 9.25 18.73
C PHE A 22 21.00 10.26 18.07
N SER A 23 20.45 11.25 17.38
CA SER A 23 21.24 12.33 16.76
C SER A 23 21.98 13.18 17.79
N HIS A 24 22.98 13.95 17.37
CA HIS A 24 23.69 14.87 18.26
C HIS A 24 22.73 15.89 18.89
N ASP A 25 21.75 16.38 18.13
CA ASP A 25 20.72 17.30 18.63
C ASP A 25 19.82 16.66 19.69
N GLN A 26 19.33 15.44 19.46
CA GLN A 26 18.52 14.72 20.44
C GLN A 26 19.28 14.54 21.76
N ARG A 27 20.58 14.21 21.69
CA ARG A 27 21.45 14.07 22.88
C ARG A 27 21.70 15.41 23.56
N SER A 28 21.93 16.46 22.79
CA SER A 28 22.19 17.82 23.28
C SER A 28 21.01 18.35 24.09
N ILE A 29 19.78 18.12 23.63
CA ILE A 29 18.55 18.47 24.37
C ILE A 29 18.49 17.74 25.71
N VAL A 30 18.80 16.44 25.74
CA VAL A 30 18.84 15.65 26.99
C VAL A 30 19.89 16.20 27.96
N TYR A 31 21.09 16.53 27.49
CA TYR A 31 22.16 17.10 28.33
C TYR A 31 21.83 18.50 28.85
N GLN A 32 21.23 19.36 28.04
CA GLN A 32 20.81 20.70 28.46
C GLN A 32 19.75 20.62 29.57
N ARG A 33 18.75 19.75 29.39
CA ARG A 33 17.72 19.48 30.41
C ARG A 33 18.32 18.94 31.72
N ALA A 34 19.25 17.99 31.62
CA ALA A 34 19.92 17.43 32.79
C ALA A 34 20.74 18.48 33.58
N LYS A 35 21.21 19.54 32.91
CA LYS A 35 22.00 20.62 33.51
C LYS A 35 21.18 21.85 33.90
N GLN A 36 19.84 21.82 33.79
CA GLN A 36 18.96 22.98 33.97
C GLN A 36 19.38 24.20 33.12
N ALA A 37 19.97 23.94 31.96
CA ALA A 37 20.37 24.96 31.01
C ALA A 37 19.22 25.26 30.04
N GLN A 38 19.22 26.47 29.48
CA GLN A 38 18.23 26.90 28.50
C GLN A 38 18.25 25.97 27.27
N GLU A 39 17.13 25.30 27.04
CA GLU A 39 16.90 24.30 26.00
C GLU A 39 16.34 24.91 24.70
N THR A 40 16.01 26.20 24.71
CA THR A 40 15.39 26.88 23.57
C THR A 40 16.44 27.29 22.55
N ARG A 41 16.46 26.63 21.39
CA ARG A 41 17.14 27.10 20.18
C ARG A 41 16.22 28.05 19.38
N PRO A 42 16.73 29.17 18.84
CA PRO A 42 15.95 30.00 17.93
C PRO A 42 15.53 29.22 16.68
N PHE A 43 14.32 29.50 16.20
CA PHE A 43 13.69 28.79 15.08
C PHE A 43 14.38 29.18 13.77
N GLY A 44 15.13 28.26 13.20
CA GLY A 44 15.76 28.36 11.87
C GLY A 44 15.97 26.97 11.31
N SER A 45 15.81 26.80 10.00
CA SER A 45 16.04 25.49 9.38
C SER A 45 17.54 25.21 9.31
N GLU A 46 17.96 24.10 9.91
CA GLU A 46 19.31 23.55 9.72
C GLU A 46 19.42 22.73 8.42
N LEU A 47 18.28 22.46 7.76
CA LEU A 47 18.24 21.78 6.48
C LEU A 47 18.68 22.73 5.36
N ASN A 48 19.50 22.21 4.44
CA ASN A 48 19.88 22.92 3.23
C ASN A 48 18.67 23.03 2.29
N LEU A 49 17.96 24.15 2.38
CA LEU A 49 16.73 24.43 1.62
C LEU A 49 16.94 24.44 0.10
N TYR A 50 18.19 24.55 -0.36
CA TYR A 50 18.57 24.59 -1.77
C TYR A 50 19.22 23.28 -2.25
N ALA A 51 19.27 22.25 -1.40
CA ALA A 51 19.68 20.93 -1.84
C ALA A 51 18.67 20.40 -2.87
N GLY A 52 19.15 19.67 -3.88
CA GLY A 52 18.29 19.18 -4.96
C GLY A 52 17.20 18.20 -4.51
N ASN A 53 17.28 17.69 -3.29
CA ASN A 53 16.31 16.78 -2.66
C ASN A 53 15.47 17.45 -1.55
N TYR A 54 15.54 18.78 -1.41
CA TYR A 54 14.70 19.50 -0.47
C TYR A 54 13.41 19.95 -1.16
N GLU A 55 12.27 19.41 -0.74
CA GLU A 55 10.95 19.79 -1.24
C GLU A 55 10.30 20.81 -0.31
N TRP A 56 9.73 21.88 -0.88
CA TRP A 56 9.04 22.94 -0.14
C TRP A 56 7.85 23.47 -0.92
N ILE A 57 6.77 23.82 -0.20
CA ILE A 57 5.59 24.46 -0.78
C ILE A 57 5.81 25.98 -0.79
N ASN A 58 6.05 26.55 -1.97
CA ASN A 58 6.27 27.99 -2.11
C ASN A 58 5.00 28.79 -1.82
N HIS A 59 5.15 29.88 -1.08
CA HIS A 59 4.07 30.86 -0.92
C HIS A 59 3.78 31.52 -2.28
N SER A 60 2.51 31.60 -2.64
CA SER A 60 2.03 32.46 -3.73
C SER A 60 1.39 33.72 -3.14
N VAL A 61 1.81 34.89 -3.64
CA VAL A 61 1.19 36.18 -3.31
C VAL A 61 -0.24 36.31 -3.87
N LEU A 62 -0.59 35.44 -4.82
CA LEU A 62 -1.93 35.28 -5.38
C LEU A 62 -2.29 33.80 -5.27
N PRO A 63 -2.87 33.35 -4.14
CA PRO A 63 -3.32 31.97 -4.01
C PRO A 63 -4.43 31.67 -5.03
N ALA A 64 -4.47 30.43 -5.51
CA ALA A 64 -5.57 29.99 -6.34
C ALA A 64 -6.84 29.85 -5.49
N GLU A 65 -7.98 30.32 -6.01
CA GLU A 65 -9.29 29.98 -5.46
C GLU A 65 -9.66 28.57 -5.92
N ILE A 66 -10.20 27.77 -5.00
CA ILE A 66 -10.69 26.42 -5.26
C ILE A 66 -12.20 26.40 -5.05
N ASP A 67 -12.91 25.76 -5.98
CA ASP A 67 -14.38 25.71 -5.96
C ASP A 67 -14.92 24.82 -4.84
N ASP A 68 -14.19 23.77 -4.48
CA ASP A 68 -14.52 22.87 -3.38
C ASP A 68 -13.26 22.36 -2.66
N HIS A 69 -13.48 21.71 -1.51
CA HIS A 69 -12.46 21.03 -0.73
C HIS A 69 -12.57 19.50 -0.82
N ASP A 70 -13.35 19.00 -1.77
CA ASP A 70 -13.56 17.58 -2.03
C ASP A 70 -12.52 17.11 -3.05
N PHE A 71 -11.29 16.94 -2.56
CA PHE A 71 -10.16 16.49 -3.36
C PHE A 71 -10.33 15.02 -3.77
N ARG A 72 -11.12 14.80 -4.82
CA ARG A 72 -11.41 13.48 -5.39
C ARG A 72 -11.00 13.37 -6.83
N VAL A 73 -10.57 12.17 -7.21
CA VAL A 73 -10.13 11.84 -8.56
C VAL A 73 -10.98 10.71 -9.14
N PRO A 74 -11.47 10.83 -10.38
CA PRO A 74 -12.14 9.72 -11.05
C PRO A 74 -11.13 8.63 -11.38
N VAL A 75 -11.40 7.41 -10.94
CA VAL A 75 -10.65 6.20 -11.24
C VAL A 75 -11.50 5.29 -12.12
N GLY A 76 -10.96 4.90 -13.27
CA GLY A 76 -11.71 4.17 -14.31
C GLY A 76 -11.45 4.78 -15.69
N GLY A 77 -10.72 4.06 -16.54
CA GLY A 77 -10.43 4.49 -17.90
C GLY A 77 -11.63 4.27 -18.84
N ALA A 78 -11.42 4.55 -20.14
CA ALA A 78 -12.46 4.35 -21.17
C ALA A 78 -12.98 2.91 -21.29
N GLN A 79 -12.25 1.93 -20.74
CA GLN A 79 -12.62 0.51 -20.73
C GLN A 79 -13.38 0.09 -19.46
N CYS A 80 -13.58 1.00 -18.50
CA CYS A 80 -14.32 0.79 -17.25
C CYS A 80 -15.74 1.35 -17.37
N SER A 81 -16.74 0.55 -16.98
CA SER A 81 -18.15 0.97 -17.04
C SER A 81 -18.70 1.47 -15.70
N LYS A 82 -17.99 1.24 -14.60
CA LYS A 82 -18.35 1.70 -13.25
C LYS A 82 -17.19 2.46 -12.61
N PRO A 83 -16.85 3.67 -13.08
CA PRO A 83 -15.77 4.45 -12.49
C PRO A 83 -16.06 4.76 -11.01
N TYR A 84 -15.00 4.92 -10.23
CA TYR A 84 -15.05 5.26 -8.82
C TYR A 84 -14.48 6.66 -8.60
N SER A 85 -15.18 7.51 -7.85
CA SER A 85 -14.63 8.79 -7.40
C SER A 85 -13.83 8.53 -6.11
N ALA A 86 -12.50 8.47 -6.20
CA ALA A 86 -11.63 8.18 -5.08
C ALA A 86 -11.19 9.47 -4.39
N SER A 87 -11.18 9.49 -3.06
CA SER A 87 -10.47 10.54 -2.31
C SER A 87 -8.96 10.42 -2.53
N ILE A 88 -8.23 11.55 -2.42
CA ILE A 88 -6.76 11.54 -2.36
C ILE A 88 -6.21 10.86 -1.10
N PHE A 89 -7.04 10.68 -0.07
CA PHE A 89 -6.72 9.88 1.10
C PHE A 89 -7.30 8.48 0.96
N ASN A 90 -6.62 7.49 1.54
CA ASN A 90 -7.08 6.13 1.66
C ASN A 90 -6.41 5.42 2.84
N ILE A 91 -6.98 4.28 3.27
CA ILE A 91 -6.28 3.37 4.16
C ILE A 91 -5.58 2.32 3.31
N SER A 92 -4.26 2.24 3.45
CA SER A 92 -3.42 1.33 2.69
C SER A 92 -3.61 -0.14 3.11
N ALA A 93 -3.19 -1.02 2.20
CA ALA A 93 -3.43 -2.44 2.24
C ALA A 93 -2.78 -3.12 3.46
N MET A 94 -3.59 -3.64 4.38
CA MET A 94 -3.12 -4.40 5.54
C MET A 94 -4.00 -5.61 5.82
N SER A 95 -3.39 -6.81 5.76
CA SER A 95 -4.16 -8.05 5.74
C SER A 95 -4.90 -8.36 7.04
N PHE A 96 -6.13 -8.86 6.91
CA PHE A 96 -6.78 -9.59 8.00
C PHE A 96 -5.98 -10.87 8.33
N GLY A 97 -5.59 -11.00 9.60
CA GLY A 97 -4.61 -11.98 10.09
C GLY A 97 -3.29 -11.34 10.52
N SER A 98 -2.87 -10.26 9.85
CA SER A 98 -1.84 -9.34 10.38
C SER A 98 -2.47 -8.36 11.37
N LEU A 99 -3.64 -7.83 11.02
CA LEU A 99 -4.45 -6.97 11.88
C LEU A 99 -5.57 -7.76 12.57
N SER A 100 -5.95 -7.29 13.77
CA SER A 100 -7.06 -7.85 14.52
C SER A 100 -8.43 -7.48 13.90
N PRO A 101 -9.49 -8.24 14.19
CA PRO A 101 -10.86 -7.87 13.82
C PRO A 101 -11.25 -6.43 14.17
N ASN A 102 -10.90 -5.99 15.39
CA ASN A 102 -11.24 -4.66 15.89
C ASN A 102 -10.51 -3.55 15.13
N ALA A 103 -9.25 -3.79 14.74
CA ALA A 103 -8.51 -2.85 13.90
C ALA A 103 -9.18 -2.69 12.53
N ILE A 104 -9.53 -3.79 11.86
CA ILE A 104 -10.21 -3.73 10.55
C ILE A 104 -11.56 -3.01 10.63
N ARG A 105 -12.37 -3.28 11.67
CA ARG A 105 -13.63 -2.56 11.90
C ARG A 105 -13.42 -1.07 12.04
N ALA A 106 -12.47 -0.67 12.90
CA ALA A 106 -12.18 0.74 13.16
C ALA A 106 -11.69 1.45 11.90
N LEU A 107 -10.80 0.81 11.13
CA LEU A 107 -10.31 1.33 9.86
C LEU A 107 -11.44 1.47 8.83
N ASN A 108 -12.28 0.44 8.65
CA ASN A 108 -13.38 0.53 7.69
C ASN A 108 -14.45 1.57 8.09
N GLU A 109 -14.75 1.72 9.38
CA GLU A 109 -15.63 2.80 9.85
C GLU A 109 -15.00 4.18 9.64
N GLY A 110 -13.68 4.31 9.85
CA GLY A 110 -12.93 5.52 9.51
C GLY A 110 -13.03 5.86 8.03
N ALA A 111 -12.86 4.87 7.15
CA ALA A 111 -13.03 4.99 5.70
C ALA A 111 -14.43 5.48 5.32
N ARG A 112 -15.48 4.91 5.91
CA ARG A 112 -16.85 5.36 5.68
C ARG A 112 -17.07 6.81 6.11
N ARG A 113 -16.63 7.16 7.32
CA ARG A 113 -16.81 8.52 7.86
C ARG A 113 -16.02 9.56 7.09
N GLY A 114 -14.81 9.21 6.67
CA GLY A 114 -13.91 10.07 5.91
C GLY A 114 -14.16 10.08 4.40
N ASN A 115 -15.15 9.30 3.92
CA ASN A 115 -15.48 9.18 2.50
C ASN A 115 -14.28 8.77 1.63
N PHE A 116 -13.44 7.86 2.14
CA PHE A 116 -12.32 7.27 1.40
C PHE A 116 -12.39 5.74 1.48
N TYR A 117 -11.60 5.05 0.67
CA TYR A 117 -11.60 3.59 0.64
C TYR A 117 -10.62 2.98 1.65
N HIS A 118 -10.90 1.75 2.05
CA HIS A 118 -10.02 0.87 2.81
C HIS A 118 -9.58 -0.31 1.95
N ASP A 119 -8.27 -0.48 1.77
CA ASP A 119 -7.73 -1.63 1.07
C ASP A 119 -7.58 -2.86 2.00
N THR A 120 -8.06 -4.03 1.57
CA THR A 120 -8.06 -5.26 2.38
C THR A 120 -6.68 -5.87 2.64
N GLY A 121 -5.68 -5.54 1.83
CA GLY A 121 -4.45 -6.32 1.71
C GLY A 121 -4.67 -7.76 1.20
N GLU A 122 -3.59 -8.54 1.16
CA GLU A 122 -3.61 -9.95 0.74
C GLU A 122 -4.51 -10.88 1.59
N GLY A 123 -5.11 -10.39 2.68
CA GLY A 123 -5.83 -11.20 3.67
C GLY A 123 -7.23 -11.64 3.24
N SER A 124 -7.65 -11.30 2.02
CA SER A 124 -9.02 -11.41 1.51
C SER A 124 -10.00 -10.43 2.17
N LEU A 125 -11.19 -10.33 1.58
CA LEU A 125 -12.31 -9.54 2.08
C LEU A 125 -12.97 -10.24 3.29
N SER A 126 -12.53 -9.88 4.49
CA SER A 126 -13.09 -10.43 5.74
C SER A 126 -14.48 -9.85 6.07
N PRO A 127 -15.27 -10.51 6.95
CA PRO A 127 -16.53 -9.96 7.45
C PRO A 127 -16.37 -8.57 8.06
N TYR A 128 -15.26 -8.31 8.75
CA TYR A 128 -14.96 -7.05 9.44
C TYR A 128 -14.77 -5.86 8.51
N HIS A 129 -14.34 -6.09 7.26
CA HIS A 129 -14.34 -5.04 6.24
C HIS A 129 -15.77 -4.67 5.82
N ARG A 130 -16.74 -5.58 6.00
CA ARG A 130 -18.11 -5.41 5.50
C ARG A 130 -19.09 -4.86 6.51
N GLU A 131 -18.84 -5.08 7.80
CA GLU A 131 -19.76 -4.73 8.88
C GLU A 131 -20.16 -3.24 8.87
N ASN A 132 -19.21 -2.35 8.64
CA ASN A 132 -19.44 -0.91 8.76
C ASN A 132 -19.83 -0.24 7.44
N GLY A 133 -19.63 -0.89 6.29
CA GLY A 133 -20.09 -0.38 5.00
C GLY A 133 -19.20 0.71 4.37
N GLY A 134 -17.98 0.92 4.84
CA GLY A 134 -17.01 1.80 4.17
C GLY A 134 -16.54 1.20 2.84
N ASP A 135 -16.25 2.03 1.85
CA ASP A 135 -15.78 1.56 0.54
C ASP A 135 -14.49 0.74 0.64
N VAL A 136 -14.39 -0.31 -0.18
CA VAL A 136 -13.26 -1.24 -0.13
C VAL A 136 -12.59 -1.40 -1.48
N VAL A 137 -11.25 -1.45 -1.45
CA VAL A 137 -10.43 -1.99 -2.54
C VAL A 137 -10.05 -3.41 -2.15
N TRP A 138 -10.39 -4.38 -3.00
CA TRP A 138 -10.02 -5.76 -2.75
C TRP A 138 -8.67 -6.06 -3.41
N GLU A 139 -7.63 -6.19 -2.60
CA GLU A 139 -6.28 -6.55 -3.03
C GLU A 139 -6.15 -8.07 -3.18
N LEU A 140 -5.65 -8.50 -4.34
CA LEU A 140 -5.34 -9.88 -4.69
C LEU A 140 -3.83 -10.06 -4.76
N GLY A 141 -3.26 -10.70 -3.74
CA GLY A 141 -1.90 -11.24 -3.81
C GLY A 141 -1.81 -12.53 -4.63
N SER A 142 -0.59 -13.04 -4.80
CA SER A 142 -0.30 -14.27 -5.56
C SER A 142 -0.95 -15.54 -4.99
N GLY A 143 -1.30 -15.54 -3.69
CA GLY A 143 -2.09 -16.61 -3.08
C GLY A 143 -3.56 -16.66 -3.55
N TYR A 144 -4.06 -15.55 -4.11
CA TYR A 144 -5.46 -15.32 -4.48
C TYR A 144 -6.45 -15.64 -3.36
N PHE A 145 -6.09 -15.38 -2.10
CA PHE A 145 -6.96 -15.70 -0.96
C PHE A 145 -8.35 -15.05 -1.12
N GLY A 146 -9.39 -15.83 -0.85
CA GLY A 146 -10.79 -15.46 -1.14
C GLY A 146 -11.22 -15.59 -2.60
N ALA A 147 -10.29 -15.81 -3.51
CA ALA A 147 -10.50 -16.01 -4.94
C ALA A 147 -9.73 -17.24 -5.46
N CYS A 148 -9.47 -18.24 -4.61
CA CYS A 148 -8.63 -19.38 -4.96
C CYS A 148 -9.35 -20.73 -4.84
N GLU A 149 -8.99 -21.69 -5.69
CA GLU A 149 -9.36 -23.10 -5.46
C GLU A 149 -8.51 -23.74 -4.37
N ARG A 150 -7.22 -23.42 -4.43
CA ARG A 150 -6.22 -23.64 -3.40
C ARG A 150 -5.24 -22.48 -3.49
N ALA A 151 -4.48 -22.22 -2.43
CA ALA A 151 -3.49 -21.13 -2.42
C ALA A 151 -2.64 -21.14 -3.71
N GLY A 152 -2.61 -20.01 -4.41
CA GLY A 152 -1.88 -19.84 -5.66
C GLY A 152 -2.61 -20.28 -6.93
N VAL A 153 -3.84 -20.77 -6.88
CA VAL A 153 -4.65 -21.14 -8.05
C VAL A 153 -5.95 -20.32 -8.06
N PHE A 154 -6.04 -19.37 -9.00
CA PHE A 154 -7.18 -18.46 -9.12
C PHE A 154 -8.49 -19.19 -9.49
N SER A 155 -9.59 -18.73 -8.91
CA SER A 155 -10.96 -19.22 -9.10
C SER A 155 -11.87 -18.05 -9.47
N GLU A 156 -12.37 -18.05 -10.71
CA GLU A 156 -13.31 -17.02 -11.18
C GLU A 156 -14.62 -17.03 -10.40
N GLU A 157 -15.16 -18.21 -10.10
CA GLU A 157 -16.42 -18.33 -9.38
C GLU A 157 -16.34 -17.66 -8.00
N LYS A 158 -15.25 -17.91 -7.26
CA LYS A 158 -15.01 -17.32 -5.95
C LYS A 158 -14.68 -15.82 -6.05
N PHE A 159 -13.97 -15.41 -7.09
CA PHE A 159 -13.70 -14.01 -7.38
C PHE A 159 -14.99 -13.23 -7.61
N VAL A 160 -15.84 -13.66 -8.56
CA VAL A 160 -17.09 -12.97 -8.93
C VAL A 160 -17.98 -12.78 -7.71
N LYS A 161 -18.16 -13.84 -6.88
CA LYS A 161 -18.97 -13.79 -5.66
C LYS A 161 -18.64 -12.62 -4.72
N ARG A 162 -17.38 -12.20 -4.67
CA ARG A 162 -16.91 -11.09 -3.82
C ARG A 162 -16.78 -9.79 -4.60
N ALA A 163 -16.23 -9.85 -5.81
CA ALA A 163 -15.93 -8.68 -6.63
C ALA A 163 -17.19 -7.88 -7.02
N VAL A 164 -18.34 -8.54 -7.17
CA VAL A 164 -19.60 -7.86 -7.55
C VAL A 164 -20.28 -7.16 -6.38
N LEU A 165 -19.88 -7.42 -5.13
CA LEU A 165 -20.46 -6.78 -3.94
C LEU A 165 -20.36 -5.25 -4.04
N ASP A 166 -21.44 -4.55 -3.72
CA ASP A 166 -21.54 -3.10 -3.97
C ASP A 166 -20.49 -2.27 -3.20
N GLN A 167 -20.07 -2.77 -2.04
CA GLN A 167 -19.05 -2.17 -1.19
C GLN A 167 -17.63 -2.29 -1.76
N VAL A 168 -17.37 -3.32 -2.59
CA VAL A 168 -16.09 -3.45 -3.30
C VAL A 168 -16.13 -2.47 -4.46
N LYS A 169 -15.30 -1.43 -4.42
CA LYS A 169 -15.28 -0.36 -5.43
C LYS A 169 -14.23 -0.59 -6.48
N MET A 170 -13.08 -1.15 -6.13
CA MET A 170 -11.97 -1.42 -7.06
C MET A 170 -11.30 -2.75 -6.74
N ILE A 171 -10.59 -3.28 -7.74
CA ILE A 171 -9.80 -4.52 -7.65
C ILE A 171 -8.34 -4.18 -7.87
N GLU A 172 -7.48 -4.56 -6.93
CA GLU A 172 -6.04 -4.32 -7.01
C GLU A 172 -5.28 -5.65 -7.11
N ILE A 173 -4.48 -5.83 -8.15
CA ILE A 173 -3.55 -6.96 -8.25
C ILE A 173 -2.22 -6.54 -7.63
N LYS A 174 -1.79 -7.22 -6.58
CA LYS A 174 -0.52 -6.89 -5.93
C LYS A 174 0.64 -7.67 -6.54
N LEU A 175 1.50 -6.99 -7.30
CA LEU A 175 2.71 -7.57 -7.87
C LEU A 175 3.86 -7.64 -6.86
N SER A 176 4.02 -6.59 -6.05
CA SER A 176 5.07 -6.48 -5.02
C SER A 176 4.70 -5.43 -3.98
N GLN A 177 5.49 -5.32 -2.91
CA GLN A 177 5.38 -4.27 -1.88
C GLN A 177 6.77 -3.77 -1.45
N GLY A 178 6.83 -2.55 -0.91
CA GLY A 178 8.06 -1.90 -0.44
C GLY A 178 8.88 -2.75 0.54
N ALA A 179 8.26 -3.21 1.63
CA ALA A 179 8.96 -3.95 2.69
C ALA A 179 9.62 -5.26 2.22
N LYS A 180 9.04 -5.92 1.21
CA LYS A 180 9.40 -7.27 0.76
C LYS A 180 9.10 -7.45 -0.73
N PRO A 181 9.90 -6.85 -1.64
CA PRO A 181 9.57 -6.81 -3.06
C PRO A 181 9.65 -8.18 -3.75
N GLY A 182 10.39 -9.15 -3.19
CA GLY A 182 10.65 -10.46 -3.79
C GLY A 182 9.98 -11.67 -3.14
N HIS A 183 9.14 -11.49 -2.11
CA HIS A 183 8.48 -12.59 -1.42
C HIS A 183 6.98 -12.31 -1.20
N GLY A 184 6.15 -13.34 -1.38
CA GLY A 184 4.74 -13.26 -1.02
C GLY A 184 4.53 -13.21 0.50
N GLY A 185 3.34 -12.77 0.93
CA GLY A 185 2.95 -12.78 2.33
C GLY A 185 3.03 -14.18 2.96
N VAL A 186 3.39 -14.24 4.24
CA VAL A 186 3.37 -15.46 5.06
C VAL A 186 2.53 -15.20 6.30
N LEU A 187 1.51 -16.03 6.51
CA LEU A 187 0.76 -16.09 7.77
C LEU A 187 0.95 -17.48 8.39
N PRO A 188 1.63 -17.60 9.54
CA PRO A 188 1.84 -18.88 10.22
C PRO A 188 0.52 -19.58 10.57
N GLY A 189 0.46 -20.90 10.43
CA GLY A 189 -0.72 -21.74 10.63
C GLY A 189 -1.33 -21.62 12.02
N VAL A 190 -0.51 -21.35 13.04
CA VAL A 190 -0.99 -21.06 14.41
C VAL A 190 -1.88 -19.80 14.49
N LYS A 191 -1.79 -18.90 13.51
CA LYS A 191 -2.67 -17.73 13.37
C LYS A 191 -3.83 -17.99 12.39
N VAL A 192 -3.83 -19.09 11.65
CA VAL A 192 -4.89 -19.46 10.70
C VAL A 192 -6.01 -20.13 11.49
N THR A 193 -6.76 -19.31 12.21
CA THR A 193 -8.00 -19.72 12.89
C THR A 193 -9.05 -20.12 11.86
N ARG A 194 -10.08 -20.85 12.28
CA ARG A 194 -11.26 -21.14 11.46
C ARG A 194 -11.78 -19.95 10.67
N GLU A 195 -11.88 -18.78 11.31
CA GLU A 195 -12.37 -17.57 10.65
C GLU A 195 -11.44 -17.09 9.51
N ILE A 196 -10.12 -17.14 9.73
CA ILE A 196 -9.14 -16.79 8.70
C ILE A 196 -9.16 -17.82 7.57
N ALA A 197 -9.26 -19.11 7.91
CA ALA A 197 -9.40 -20.20 6.95
C ALA A 197 -10.61 -20.02 6.03
N GLU A 198 -11.79 -19.75 6.61
CA GLU A 198 -13.04 -19.48 5.87
C GLU A 198 -12.92 -18.21 5.01
N THR A 199 -12.32 -17.15 5.55
CA THR A 199 -12.12 -15.87 4.84
C THR A 199 -11.20 -16.02 3.62
N ARG A 200 -10.10 -16.77 3.80
CA ARG A 200 -9.06 -16.96 2.78
C ARG A 200 -9.34 -18.12 1.83
N GLY A 201 -10.23 -19.04 2.19
CA GLY A 201 -10.53 -20.24 1.39
C GLY A 201 -9.40 -21.28 1.44
N VAL A 202 -8.84 -21.50 2.63
CA VAL A 202 -7.68 -22.37 2.90
C VAL A 202 -7.95 -23.27 4.12
N PRO A 203 -7.19 -24.36 4.33
CA PRO A 203 -7.33 -25.21 5.51
C PRO A 203 -6.99 -24.47 6.82
N GLU A 204 -7.70 -24.81 7.90
CA GLU A 204 -7.41 -24.30 9.25
C GLU A 204 -6.09 -24.88 9.79
N GLY A 205 -5.29 -24.06 10.47
CA GLY A 205 -4.05 -24.50 11.11
C GLY A 205 -2.86 -24.71 10.17
N GLU A 206 -3.03 -24.59 8.85
CA GLU A 206 -1.95 -24.70 7.87
C GLU A 206 -1.31 -23.35 7.55
N ASP A 207 0.00 -23.34 7.31
CA ASP A 207 0.72 -22.12 6.92
C ASP A 207 0.16 -21.56 5.60
N CYS A 208 -0.25 -20.29 5.64
CA CYS A 208 -0.69 -19.56 4.46
C CYS A 208 0.52 -18.88 3.80
N ILE A 209 1.12 -19.56 2.84
CA ILE A 209 2.26 -19.06 2.07
C ILE A 209 1.80 -18.62 0.68
N SER A 210 1.92 -17.32 0.39
CA SER A 210 1.69 -16.80 -0.95
C SER A 210 2.89 -17.17 -1.86
N PRO A 211 2.66 -17.73 -3.06
CA PRO A 211 3.75 -17.97 -4.02
C PRO A 211 4.52 -16.69 -4.36
N ALA A 212 5.76 -16.79 -4.86
CA ALA A 212 6.53 -15.61 -5.25
C ALA A 212 5.97 -14.89 -6.48
N ARG A 213 5.10 -15.54 -7.27
CA ARG A 213 4.50 -14.98 -8.48
C ARG A 213 3.05 -15.37 -8.64
N HIS A 214 2.31 -14.54 -9.36
CA HIS A 214 0.97 -14.87 -9.83
C HIS A 214 1.01 -16.03 -10.82
N SER A 215 0.18 -17.05 -10.62
CA SER A 215 0.05 -18.18 -11.56
C SER A 215 -0.84 -17.88 -12.77
N ALA A 216 -1.57 -16.76 -12.76
CA ALA A 216 -2.56 -16.43 -13.79
C ALA A 216 -1.92 -15.80 -15.04
N PHE A 217 -0.67 -15.34 -14.95
CA PHE A 217 0.07 -14.71 -16.03
C PHE A 217 1.57 -14.88 -15.83
N GLU A 218 2.33 -14.85 -16.92
CA GLU A 218 3.80 -14.96 -16.91
C GLU A 218 4.50 -13.78 -17.60
N THR A 219 3.73 -12.90 -18.26
CA THR A 219 4.26 -11.79 -19.07
C THR A 219 3.51 -10.50 -18.77
N PRO A 220 4.08 -9.32 -19.10
CA PRO A 220 3.36 -8.05 -18.97
C PRO A 220 2.06 -7.98 -19.79
N GLU A 221 2.01 -8.60 -20.97
CA GLU A 221 0.75 -8.71 -21.72
C GLU A 221 -0.25 -9.63 -21.02
N GLY A 222 0.22 -10.73 -20.41
CA GLY A 222 -0.61 -11.60 -19.59
C GLY A 222 -1.21 -10.89 -18.38
N LEU A 223 -0.43 -10.04 -17.70
CA LEU A 223 -0.91 -9.17 -16.62
C LEU A 223 -2.05 -8.27 -17.11
N LEU A 224 -1.88 -7.59 -18.24
CA LEU A 224 -2.91 -6.68 -18.76
C LEU A 224 -4.17 -7.43 -19.20
N ARG A 225 -4.04 -8.61 -19.82
CA ARG A 225 -5.20 -9.47 -20.12
C ARG A 225 -5.90 -9.92 -18.85
N PHE A 226 -5.16 -10.20 -17.78
CA PHE A 226 -5.74 -10.54 -16.49
C PHE A 226 -6.46 -9.35 -15.84
N VAL A 227 -5.89 -8.14 -15.89
CA VAL A 227 -6.57 -6.89 -15.48
C VAL A 227 -7.90 -6.71 -16.23
N ALA A 228 -7.90 -6.86 -17.56
CA ALA A 228 -9.13 -6.75 -18.36
C ALA A 228 -10.17 -7.81 -17.96
N ARG A 229 -9.74 -9.06 -17.75
CA ARG A 229 -10.63 -10.14 -17.29
C ARG A 229 -11.24 -9.84 -15.92
N LEU A 230 -10.46 -9.39 -14.94
CA LEU A 230 -10.99 -9.05 -13.62
C LEU A 230 -11.94 -7.85 -13.66
N ARG A 231 -11.69 -6.87 -14.54
CA ARG A 231 -12.62 -5.77 -14.81
C ARG A 231 -13.96 -6.28 -15.31
N GLU A 232 -13.96 -7.20 -16.28
CA GLU A 232 -15.20 -7.81 -16.78
C GLU A 232 -15.92 -8.61 -15.68
N LEU A 233 -15.20 -9.49 -14.98
CA LEU A 233 -15.75 -10.35 -13.93
C LEU A 233 -16.27 -9.57 -12.70
N SER A 234 -15.73 -8.40 -12.41
CA SER A 234 -16.21 -7.52 -11.34
C SER A 234 -17.46 -6.72 -11.72
N GLY A 235 -17.98 -6.90 -12.95
CA GLY A 235 -19.10 -6.15 -13.48
C GLY A 235 -18.71 -4.74 -13.92
N GLY A 236 -17.46 -4.56 -14.35
CA GLY A 236 -16.94 -3.33 -14.95
C GLY A 236 -16.29 -2.34 -13.98
N LYS A 237 -15.91 -2.77 -12.78
CA LYS A 237 -15.29 -1.93 -11.75
C LYS A 237 -13.82 -1.65 -12.08
N PRO A 238 -13.24 -0.52 -11.61
CA PRO A 238 -11.86 -0.19 -11.89
C PRO A 238 -10.94 -1.28 -11.38
N THR A 239 -10.03 -1.73 -12.24
CA THR A 239 -9.05 -2.75 -11.94
C THR A 239 -7.66 -2.23 -12.27
N GLY A 240 -6.78 -2.32 -11.29
CA GLY A 240 -5.41 -1.86 -11.37
C GLY A 240 -4.44 -2.86 -10.77
N PHE A 241 -3.20 -2.42 -10.64
CA PHE A 241 -2.17 -3.20 -9.97
C PHE A 241 -1.27 -2.31 -9.13
N LYS A 242 -0.64 -2.95 -8.15
CA LYS A 242 0.31 -2.34 -7.23
C LYS A 242 1.70 -2.95 -7.37
N LEU A 243 2.72 -2.12 -7.31
CA LEU A 243 4.12 -2.54 -7.37
C LEU A 243 5.04 -1.59 -6.60
N ALA A 244 6.07 -2.14 -5.98
CA ALA A 244 7.29 -1.41 -5.66
C ALA A 244 8.22 -1.46 -6.87
N ILE A 245 8.66 -0.30 -7.36
CA ILE A 245 9.54 -0.23 -8.54
C ILE A 245 10.94 -0.68 -8.12
N GLY A 246 11.33 -1.87 -8.57
CA GLY A 246 12.71 -2.34 -8.52
C GLY A 246 13.48 -1.88 -9.76
N HIS A 247 13.38 -2.67 -10.83
CA HIS A 247 14.09 -2.40 -12.06
C HIS A 247 13.25 -1.58 -13.07
N PRO A 248 13.76 -0.43 -13.57
CA PRO A 248 13.00 0.41 -14.49
C PRO A 248 12.55 -0.29 -15.79
N TRP A 249 13.32 -1.27 -16.28
CA TRP A 249 12.99 -1.99 -17.50
C TRP A 249 11.76 -2.89 -17.36
N GLU A 250 11.42 -3.37 -16.15
CA GLU A 250 10.21 -4.15 -15.92
C GLU A 250 8.97 -3.28 -16.07
N TRP A 251 9.01 -2.07 -15.51
CA TRP A 251 7.98 -1.04 -15.72
C TRP A 251 7.81 -0.73 -17.21
N PHE A 252 8.91 -0.47 -17.93
CA PHE A 252 8.84 -0.22 -19.37
C PHE A 252 8.34 -1.44 -20.16
N GLY A 253 8.56 -2.66 -19.67
CA GLY A 253 7.95 -3.88 -20.22
C GLY A 253 6.42 -3.84 -20.15
N ILE A 254 5.86 -3.41 -19.01
CA ILE A 254 4.41 -3.22 -18.86
C ILE A 254 3.92 -2.07 -19.73
N ALA A 255 4.62 -0.93 -19.75
CA ALA A 255 4.24 0.19 -20.60
C ALA A 255 4.19 -0.18 -22.10
N LYS A 256 5.17 -0.94 -22.59
CA LYS A 256 5.17 -1.48 -23.95
C LYS A 256 4.00 -2.42 -24.19
N ALA A 257 3.66 -3.27 -23.22
CA ALA A 257 2.50 -4.15 -23.31
C ALA A 257 1.17 -3.37 -23.36
N MET A 258 1.06 -2.23 -22.67
CA MET A 258 -0.12 -1.37 -22.78
C MET A 258 -0.26 -0.80 -24.20
N LEU A 259 0.86 -0.42 -24.82
CA LEU A 259 0.87 0.05 -26.20
C LEU A 259 0.57 -1.07 -27.22
N SER A 260 1.13 -2.27 -27.04
CA SER A 260 0.95 -3.39 -27.97
C SER A 260 -0.47 -3.97 -27.91
N THR A 261 -1.03 -4.12 -26.70
CA THR A 261 -2.35 -4.73 -26.50
C THR A 261 -3.49 -3.72 -26.58
N GLY A 262 -3.21 -2.43 -26.37
CA GLY A 262 -4.23 -1.39 -26.18
C GLY A 262 -5.00 -1.49 -24.86
N ILE A 263 -4.66 -2.46 -24.00
CA ILE A 263 -5.28 -2.65 -22.69
C ILE A 263 -4.54 -1.81 -21.66
N LYS A 264 -5.28 -1.00 -20.90
CA LYS A 264 -4.72 -0.19 -19.81
C LYS A 264 -5.35 -0.58 -18.48
N PRO A 265 -4.58 -0.61 -17.37
CA PRO A 265 -5.17 -0.64 -16.04
C PRO A 265 -5.91 0.68 -15.76
N ASP A 266 -6.88 0.63 -14.86
CA ASP A 266 -7.64 1.82 -14.47
C ASP A 266 -6.88 2.70 -13.47
N PHE A 267 -5.96 2.09 -12.72
CA PHE A 267 -5.04 2.76 -11.80
C PHE A 267 -3.77 1.91 -11.61
N ILE A 268 -2.71 2.55 -11.12
CA ILE A 268 -1.44 1.91 -10.79
C ILE A 268 -0.98 2.50 -9.46
N VAL A 269 -0.76 1.66 -8.45
CA VAL A 269 -0.22 2.08 -7.15
C VAL A 269 1.26 1.78 -7.10
N VAL A 270 2.07 2.80 -6.80
CA VAL A 270 3.53 2.68 -6.67
C VAL A 270 3.89 2.77 -5.19
N ASP A 271 4.38 1.67 -4.64
CA ASP A 271 4.87 1.61 -3.26
C ASP A 271 6.31 2.12 -3.18
N GLY A 272 6.57 2.98 -2.18
CA GLY A 272 7.92 3.35 -1.77
C GLY A 272 8.63 2.23 -0.99
N GLY A 273 9.94 2.36 -0.80
CA GLY A 273 10.76 1.37 -0.10
C GLY A 273 10.67 1.43 1.43
N GLU A 274 10.03 2.46 1.95
CA GLU A 274 9.89 2.79 3.38
C GLU A 274 8.75 2.06 4.11
N GLY A 275 7.87 1.38 3.36
CA GLY A 275 6.71 0.65 3.90
C GLY A 275 7.02 -0.70 4.53
#